data_AF-A0A2T6FAX1-F1
#
_entry.id   AF-A0A2T6FAX1-F1
#
_cell.length_a   1.000
_cell.length_b   1.000
_cell.length_c   1.000
_cell.angle_alpha   90.00
_cell.angle_beta   90.00
_cell.angle_gamma   90.00
#
_symmetry.space_group_name_H-M   'P 1'
#
loop_
_entity.id
_entity.type
_entity.pdbx_description
1 polymer ?
#
loop_
_entity_poly.entity_id
_entity_poly.type
_entity_poly.pdbx_seq_one_letter_code
_entity_poly.pdbx_strand_id
1 'polypeptide(L)'
;MECSAETNSHAIETGQLQPALYAELTRLRVCDDSEFEGSFKKFVSHLEQDFFEKEKLIGTETGRYVKKYRQTHAELLMLLHHAQARVMQQDHHLGRKIVELLPHWFLRNSLG
;
A
#
# COMPACT_ATOMS: atom_id res chain seq x y z
N MET A 1 -33.72 -0.08 28.83
CA MET A 1 -32.88 -1.30 28.83
C MET A 1 -32.23 -1.34 27.46
N GLU A 2 -30.96 -0.94 27.45
CA GLU A 2 -29.93 -1.08 26.41
C GLU A 2 -30.21 -0.47 25.02
N CYS A 3 -29.86 0.82 24.90
CA CYS A 3 -29.14 1.33 23.74
C CYS A 3 -27.87 0.50 23.56
N SER A 4 -27.66 -0.04 22.36
CA SER A 4 -26.36 -0.06 21.64
C SER A 4 -26.53 -0.87 20.36
N ALA A 5 -27.30 -0.31 19.42
CA ALA A 5 -27.08 -0.54 18.00
C ALA A 5 -26.09 0.50 17.49
N GLU A 6 -24.91 0.57 18.11
CA GLU A 6 -23.77 1.28 17.52
C GLU A 6 -23.16 0.34 16.49
N THR A 7 -23.78 0.38 15.32
CA THR A 7 -23.15 0.35 14.00
C THR A 7 -21.64 0.16 14.08
N ASN A 8 -21.17 -1.09 14.20
CA ASN A 8 -19.76 -1.43 14.01
C ASN A 8 -19.44 -1.43 12.49
N SER A 9 -19.90 -0.38 11.81
CA SER A 9 -19.63 -0.01 10.43
C SER A 9 -18.40 0.89 10.40
N HIS A 10 -17.34 0.49 11.09
CA HIS A 10 -16.01 0.76 10.54
C HIS A 10 -15.82 -0.30 9.47
N ALA A 11 -16.49 -0.07 8.33
CA ALA A 11 -16.24 -0.80 7.11
C ALA A 11 -14.72 -0.84 6.97
N ILE A 12 -14.15 -2.03 7.13
CA ILE A 12 -12.72 -2.20 7.04
C ILE A 12 -12.41 -1.88 5.58
N GLU A 13 -11.92 -0.65 5.31
CA GLU A 13 -11.42 -0.24 4.00
C GLU A 13 -10.08 -0.95 3.76
N THR A 14 -10.14 -2.29 3.73
CA THR A 14 -9.03 -3.21 3.51
C THR A 14 -8.29 -2.88 2.21
N GLY A 15 -9.03 -2.44 1.20
CA GLY A 15 -8.50 -2.09 -0.10
C GLY A 15 -7.84 -0.71 -0.27
N GLN A 16 -8.15 0.26 0.61
CA GLN A 16 -7.79 1.66 0.32
C GLN A 16 -6.42 2.04 0.87
N LEU A 17 -5.67 2.82 0.10
CA LEU A 17 -4.42 3.40 0.59
C LEU A 17 -4.74 4.50 1.61
N GLN A 18 -4.04 4.50 2.75
CA GLN A 18 -4.27 5.53 3.77
C GLN A 18 -3.97 6.94 3.23
N PRO A 19 -4.68 7.99 3.69
CA PRO A 19 -4.42 9.36 3.24
C PRO A 19 -2.96 9.81 3.36
N ALA A 20 -2.27 9.38 4.43
CA ALA A 20 -0.85 9.66 4.63
C ALA A 20 0.03 9.05 3.52
N LEU A 21 -0.25 7.80 3.12
CA LEU A 21 0.45 7.12 2.04
C LEU A 21 0.12 7.74 0.66
N TYR A 22 -1.11 8.23 0.45
CA TYR A 22 -1.44 9.03 -0.75
C TYR A 22 -0.63 10.33 -0.82
N ALA A 23 -0.45 11.00 0.30
CA ALA A 23 0.37 12.22 0.37
C ALA A 23 1.85 11.93 0.11
N GLU A 24 2.37 10.79 0.58
CA GLU A 24 3.73 10.32 0.26
C GLU A 24 3.88 10.00 -1.23
N LEU A 25 2.92 9.27 -1.79
CA LEU A 25 2.91 8.96 -3.21
C LEU A 25 2.87 10.23 -4.07
N THR A 26 2.06 11.22 -3.68
CA THR A 26 2.00 12.51 -4.38
C THR A 26 3.34 13.24 -4.30
N ARG A 27 4.01 13.23 -3.13
CA ARG A 27 5.34 13.81 -2.96
C ARG A 27 6.38 13.12 -3.83
N LEU A 28 6.35 11.78 -3.92
CA LEU A 28 7.26 11.01 -4.77
C LEU A 28 7.18 11.36 -6.26
N ARG A 29 6.01 11.81 -6.73
CA ARG A 29 5.84 12.22 -8.14
C ARG A 29 6.57 13.52 -8.46
N VAL A 30 6.76 14.39 -7.48
CA VAL A 30 7.25 15.76 -7.69
C VAL A 30 8.61 16.03 -7.04
N CYS A 31 9.10 15.16 -6.16
CA CYS A 31 10.40 15.35 -5.53
C CYS A 31 11.54 15.18 -6.53
N ASP A 32 12.68 15.79 -6.21
CA ASP A 32 13.89 15.70 -7.02
C ASP A 32 14.52 14.30 -6.94
N ASP A 33 15.30 13.94 -7.95
CA ASP A 33 16.01 12.66 -8.01
C ASP A 33 16.94 12.43 -6.80
N SER A 34 17.53 13.51 -6.26
CA SER A 34 18.37 13.48 -5.05
C SER A 34 17.60 13.04 -3.79
N GLU A 35 16.29 13.27 -3.75
CA GLU A 35 15.41 12.92 -2.64
C GLU A 35 14.59 11.66 -2.93
N PHE A 36 14.49 11.27 -4.21
CA PHE A 36 13.61 10.23 -4.68
C PHE A 36 13.96 8.86 -4.09
N GLU A 37 15.23 8.44 -4.11
CA GLU A 37 15.64 7.13 -3.57
C GLU A 37 15.25 6.99 -2.10
N GLY A 38 15.62 7.96 -1.26
CA GLY A 38 15.33 7.95 0.17
C GLY A 38 13.83 7.99 0.45
N SER A 39 13.09 8.82 -0.30
CA SER A 39 11.63 8.93 -0.18
C SER A 39 10.93 7.65 -0.63
N PHE A 40 11.41 7.00 -1.70
CA PHE A 40 10.81 5.79 -2.25
C PHE A 40 10.97 4.62 -1.28
N LYS A 41 12.18 4.46 -0.73
CA LYS A 41 12.44 3.48 0.33
C LYS A 41 11.53 3.70 1.54
N LYS A 42 11.37 4.94 1.99
CA LYS A 42 10.50 5.27 3.13
C LYS A 42 9.04 4.91 2.86
N PHE A 43 8.53 5.26 1.67
CA PHE A 43 7.19 4.91 1.24
C PHE A 43 6.95 3.39 1.24
N VAL A 44 7.90 2.62 0.70
CA VAL A 44 7.80 1.14 0.68
C VAL A 44 7.69 0.59 2.12
N SER A 45 8.52 1.06 3.04
CA SER A 45 8.44 0.63 4.46
C SER A 45 7.14 1.03 5.14
N HIS A 46 6.59 2.22 4.86
CA HIS A 46 5.29 2.62 5.40
C HIS A 46 4.14 1.80 4.82
N LEU A 47 4.22 1.43 3.55
CA LEU A 47 3.22 0.58 2.90
C LEU A 47 3.23 -0.85 3.45
N GLU A 48 4.42 -1.41 3.68
CA GLU A 48 4.59 -2.71 4.35
C GLU A 48 3.92 -2.73 5.73
N GLN A 49 4.12 -1.66 6.51
CA GLN A 49 3.51 -1.54 7.83
C GLN A 49 1.98 -1.45 7.74
N ASP A 50 1.44 -0.68 6.79
CA ASP A 50 -0.01 -0.59 6.56
C ASP A 50 -0.60 -1.96 6.18
N PHE A 51 0.06 -2.70 5.29
CA PHE A 51 -0.36 -4.05 4.92
C PHE A 51 -0.30 -5.00 6.12
N PHE A 52 0.76 -4.96 6.92
CA PHE A 52 0.89 -5.79 8.11
C PHE A 52 -0.26 -5.54 9.11
N GLU A 53 -0.57 -4.27 9.41
CA GLU A 53 -1.65 -3.94 10.34
C GLU A 53 -3.01 -4.37 9.79
N LYS A 54 -3.29 -4.14 8.51
CA LYS A 54 -4.54 -4.58 7.88
C LYS A 54 -4.67 -6.10 7.88
N GLU A 55 -3.62 -6.83 7.53
CA GLU A 55 -3.62 -8.29 7.52
C GLU A 55 -3.75 -8.92 8.90
N LYS A 56 -3.29 -8.21 9.94
CA LYS A 56 -3.47 -8.59 11.33
C LYS A 56 -4.91 -8.40 11.78
N LEU A 57 -5.55 -7.28 11.40
CA LEU A 57 -6.97 -7.03 11.67
C LEU A 57 -7.85 -8.10 11.00
N ILE A 58 -7.62 -8.38 9.72
CA ILE A 58 -8.36 -9.38 8.93
C ILE A 58 -7.96 -10.81 9.34
N GLY A 59 -6.79 -11.01 9.94
CA GLY A 59 -6.29 -12.31 10.38
C GLY A 59 -7.14 -13.00 11.44
N THR A 60 -8.11 -12.29 12.02
CA THR A 60 -9.13 -12.86 12.91
C THR A 60 -10.31 -13.49 12.15
N GLU A 61 -10.42 -13.24 10.85
CA GLU A 61 -11.41 -13.84 9.94
C GLU A 61 -10.83 -15.12 9.31
N THR A 62 -11.65 -16.15 9.11
CA THR A 62 -11.20 -17.41 8.48
C THR A 62 -11.72 -17.53 7.05
N GLY A 63 -10.84 -17.84 6.09
CA GLY A 63 -11.27 -18.21 4.75
C GLY A 63 -10.24 -18.03 3.62
N ARG A 64 -10.67 -18.44 2.41
CA ARG A 64 -9.96 -18.26 1.14
C ARG A 64 -9.68 -16.78 0.80
N TYR A 65 -10.52 -15.87 1.31
CA TYR A 65 -10.41 -14.43 1.14
C TYR A 65 -9.11 -13.88 1.74
N VAL A 66 -8.82 -14.20 3.00
CA VAL A 66 -7.59 -13.74 3.69
C VAL A 66 -6.32 -14.18 2.96
N LYS A 67 -6.30 -15.43 2.45
CA LYS A 67 -5.17 -15.93 1.66
C LYS A 67 -4.97 -15.12 0.37
N LYS A 68 -6.06 -14.84 -0.37
CA LYS A 68 -6.00 -14.06 -1.61
C LYS A 68 -5.55 -12.63 -1.33
N TYR A 69 -6.08 -12.01 -0.28
CA TYR A 69 -5.72 -10.65 0.14
C TYR A 69 -4.21 -10.53 0.46
N ARG A 70 -3.67 -11.42 1.30
CA ARG A 70 -2.23 -11.48 1.62
C ARG A 70 -1.37 -11.73 0.39
N GLN A 71 -1.82 -12.60 -0.52
CA GLN A 71 -1.11 -12.87 -1.75
C GLN A 71 -1.01 -11.61 -2.63
N THR A 72 -2.12 -10.89 -2.80
CA THR A 72 -2.15 -9.64 -3.57
C THR A 72 -1.20 -8.59 -2.99
N HIS A 73 -1.15 -8.44 -1.66
CA HIS A 73 -0.17 -7.56 -1.01
C HIS A 73 1.27 -8.01 -1.21
N ALA A 74 1.58 -9.30 -1.02
CA ALA A 74 2.92 -9.85 -1.21
C ALA A 74 3.42 -9.67 -2.66
N GLU A 75 2.55 -9.86 -3.65
CA GLU A 75 2.87 -9.62 -5.06
C GLU A 75 3.23 -8.16 -5.33
N LEU A 76 2.52 -7.20 -4.73
CA LEU A 76 2.87 -5.79 -4.85
C LEU A 76 4.19 -5.46 -4.16
N LEU A 77 4.38 -5.92 -2.92
CA LEU A 77 5.62 -5.67 -2.17
C LEU A 77 6.84 -6.23 -2.89
N MET A 78 6.72 -7.42 -3.48
CA MET A 78 7.77 -8.01 -4.31
C MET A 78 8.15 -7.09 -5.49
N LEU A 79 7.15 -6.55 -6.21
CA LEU A 79 7.40 -5.61 -7.30
C LEU A 79 8.06 -4.31 -6.81
N LEU A 80 7.64 -3.79 -5.66
CA LEU A 80 8.19 -2.58 -5.07
C LEU A 80 9.63 -2.76 -4.58
N HIS A 81 9.97 -3.92 -4.02
CA HIS A 81 11.36 -4.22 -3.66
C HIS A 81 12.26 -4.34 -4.88
N HIS A 82 11.78 -4.95 -5.97
CA HIS A 82 12.52 -4.97 -7.23
C HIS A 82 12.71 -3.55 -7.80
N ALA A 83 11.68 -2.72 -7.73
CA ALA A 83 11.77 -1.31 -8.10
C ALA A 83 12.79 -0.56 -7.25
N GLN A 84 12.74 -0.75 -5.93
CA GLN A 84 13.66 -0.12 -4.99
C GLN A 84 15.12 -0.49 -5.32
N ALA A 85 15.40 -1.77 -5.59
CA ALA A 85 16.73 -2.21 -5.98
C ALA A 85 17.22 -1.54 -7.28
N ARG A 86 16.33 -1.25 -8.23
CA ARG A 86 16.65 -0.52 -9.47
C ARG A 86 16.84 0.98 -9.23
N VAL A 87 16.03 1.58 -8.38
CA VAL A 87 16.16 2.98 -7.95
C VAL A 87 17.51 3.21 -7.27
N MET A 88 17.98 2.28 -6.43
CA MET A 88 19.33 2.31 -5.85
C MET A 88 20.46 2.23 -6.89
N GLN A 89 20.17 1.74 -8.10
CA GLN A 89 21.08 1.76 -9.25
C GLN A 89 20.84 2.98 -10.15
N GLN A 90 20.24 4.04 -9.60
CA GLN A 90 19.91 5.31 -10.26
C GLN A 90 18.89 5.21 -11.40
N ASP A 91 18.14 4.12 -11.49
CA ASP A 91 16.98 4.02 -12.41
C ASP A 91 15.73 4.69 -11.78
N HIS A 92 15.81 6.01 -11.59
CA HIS A 92 14.71 6.80 -11.05
C HIS A 92 13.49 6.82 -11.97
N HIS A 93 13.71 6.70 -13.27
CA HIS A 93 12.64 6.65 -14.27
C HIS A 93 11.74 5.43 -14.07
N LEU A 94 12.31 4.25 -13.81
CA LEU A 94 11.50 3.08 -13.45
C LEU A 94 10.72 3.31 -12.15
N GLY A 95 11.37 3.86 -11.12
CA GLY A 95 10.72 4.17 -9.85
C GLY A 95 9.51 5.09 -10.03
N ARG A 96 9.67 6.19 -10.79
CA ARG A 96 8.59 7.15 -11.07
C ARG A 96 7.44 6.53 -11.84
N LYS A 97 7.71 5.70 -12.84
CA LYS A 97 6.67 4.94 -13.55
C LYS A 97 5.86 4.04 -12.61
N ILE A 98 6.52 3.41 -11.64
CA ILE A 98 5.83 2.57 -10.66
C ILE A 98 4.97 3.43 -9.73
N VAL A 99 5.46 4.59 -9.29
CA VAL A 99 4.69 5.56 -8.50
C VAL A 99 3.43 6.02 -9.24
N GLU A 100 3.50 6.22 -10.56
CA GLU A 100 2.35 6.58 -11.39
C GLU A 100 1.30 5.45 -11.51
N LEU A 101 1.75 4.19 -11.51
CA LEU A 101 0.88 3.02 -11.65
C LEU A 101 0.22 2.57 -10.35
N LEU A 102 0.81 2.91 -9.20
CA LEU A 102 0.32 2.49 -7.88
C LEU A 102 -1.15 2.88 -7.60
N PRO A 103 -1.62 4.11 -7.87
CA PRO A 103 -3.03 4.46 -7.68
C PRO A 103 -3.98 3.54 -8.44
N HIS A 104 -3.62 3.18 -9.68
CA HIS A 104 -4.43 2.27 -10.50
C HIS A 104 -4.46 0.87 -9.94
N TRP A 105 -3.34 0.39 -9.39
CA TRP A 105 -3.30 -0.88 -8.68
C TRP A 105 -4.22 -0.87 -7.47
N PHE A 106 -4.20 0.19 -6.66
CA PHE A 106 -5.10 0.31 -5.50
C PHE A 106 -6.56 0.36 -5.93
N LEU A 107 -6.94 1.17 -6.92
CA LEU A 107 -8.31 1.22 -7.43
C LEU A 107 -8.82 -0.14 -7.92
N ARG A 108 -7.95 -0.94 -8.54
CA ARG A 108 -8.32 -2.28 -9.04
C ARG A 108 -8.46 -3.31 -7.93
N ASN A 109 -7.57 -3.27 -6.94
CA ASN A 109 -7.51 -4.27 -5.88
C ASN A 109 -8.29 -3.88 -4.63
N SER A 110 -8.80 -2.64 -4.56
CA SER A 110 -9.67 -2.16 -3.48
C SER A 110 -11.15 -2.44 -3.66
N LEU A 111 -11.56 -2.77 -4.88
CA LEU A 111 -12.94 -3.04 -5.28
C LEU A 111 -13.27 -4.55 -5.37
N GLY A 112 -12.53 -5.42 -4.68
CA GLY A 112 -12.58 -6.87 -4.85
C GLY A 112 -12.86 -7.67 -3.59
#